data_AF-A0A8S2ZPX5-F1
#
_entry.id   AF-A0A8S2ZPX5-F1
#
_cell.length_a   1.000
_cell.length_b   1.000
_cell.length_c   1.000
_cell.angle_alpha   90.00
_cell.angle_beta   90.00
_cell.angle_gamma   90.00
#
_symmetry.space_group_name_H-M   'P 1'
#
loop_
_entity.id
_entity.type
_entity.pdbx_description
1 polymer ?
#
loop_
_entity_poly.entity_id
_entity_poly.type
_entity_poly.pdbx_seq_one_letter_code
_entity_poly.pdbx_strand_id
1 'polypeptide(L)'
;TKLNVKVYQETVLSKNLLKSSELSPDSIMQLGIQMAYYKMYHRFVSAYESCSTAIYKHGRTETIRPVTNETKNFIETLTKSNDENLKKQLLKNASDKHQRLIKAAATGHGFDRHLFALKYLQQVENKESHLHPLFTDQSYQLMNHTILSTSTVASKHIAAGGFGPVVDDGLGIGYLIDDDHCGLLVTSYMENESQNFIEAANQSYKELANIIKS
;
A
#
# COMPACT_ATOMS: atom_id res chain seq x y z
N THR A 1 -8.81 23.37 6.37
CA THR A 1 -7.87 22.70 5.44
C THR A 1 -8.63 22.26 4.21
N LYS A 2 -8.18 22.61 3.00
CA LYS A 2 -8.89 22.25 1.75
C LYS A 2 -8.43 20.85 1.32
N LEU A 3 -9.37 19.94 1.13
CA LEU A 3 -9.08 18.61 0.60
C LEU A 3 -8.76 18.72 -0.90
N ASN A 4 -7.57 18.26 -1.29
CA ASN A 4 -7.18 18.13 -2.69
C ASN A 4 -7.48 16.70 -3.16
N VAL A 5 -8.09 16.57 -4.34
CA VAL A 5 -8.47 15.29 -4.94
C VAL A 5 -7.96 15.25 -6.37
N LYS A 6 -7.31 14.16 -6.74
CA LYS A 6 -6.82 13.93 -8.09
C LYS A 6 -7.08 12.49 -8.52
N VAL A 7 -7.34 12.32 -9.81
CA VAL A 7 -7.62 11.02 -10.43
C VAL A 7 -6.56 10.76 -11.49
N TYR A 8 -6.11 9.52 -11.55
CA TYR A 8 -5.10 9.02 -12.47
C TYR A 8 -5.59 7.72 -13.10
N GLN A 9 -5.33 7.57 -14.39
CA GLN A 9 -5.61 6.34 -15.12
C GLN A 9 -4.56 6.16 -16.21
N GLU A 10 -4.15 4.92 -16.45
CA GLU A 10 -3.32 4.55 -17.60
C GLU A 10 -3.59 3.13 -18.08
N THR A 11 -3.08 2.81 -19.28
CA THR A 11 -3.33 1.55 -20.01
C THR A 11 -2.08 0.71 -20.30
N VAL A 12 -0.88 1.17 -19.93
CA VAL A 12 0.39 0.44 -20.05
C VAL A 12 0.52 -0.70 -19.04
N LEU A 13 -0.02 -0.55 -17.82
CA LEU A 13 -0.14 -1.59 -16.79
C LEU A 13 -1.61 -1.99 -16.68
N SER A 14 -1.86 -3.29 -16.83
CA SER A 14 -3.21 -3.82 -16.77
C SER A 14 -3.23 -5.19 -16.14
N LYS A 15 -4.40 -5.63 -15.67
CA LYS A 15 -4.55 -6.96 -15.09
C LYS A 15 -4.21 -8.06 -16.09
N ASN A 16 -4.47 -7.87 -17.38
CA ASN A 16 -4.10 -8.82 -18.42
C ASN A 16 -2.58 -9.00 -18.51
N LEU A 17 -1.83 -7.90 -18.55
CA LEU A 17 -0.36 -7.93 -18.55
C LEU A 17 0.18 -8.67 -17.31
N LEU A 18 -0.34 -8.33 -16.13
CA LEU A 18 0.15 -8.89 -14.87
C LEU A 18 -0.13 -10.38 -14.74
N LYS A 19 -1.30 -10.83 -15.17
CA LYS A 19 -1.65 -12.26 -15.19
C LYS A 19 -0.75 -13.04 -16.14
N SER A 20 -0.45 -12.52 -17.33
CA SER A 20 0.46 -13.19 -18.29
C SER A 20 1.89 -13.34 -17.76
N SER A 21 2.27 -12.54 -16.77
CA SER A 21 3.60 -12.54 -16.15
C SER A 21 3.62 -13.17 -14.75
N GLU A 22 2.53 -13.85 -14.34
CA GLU A 22 2.40 -14.50 -13.02
C GLU A 22 2.60 -13.55 -11.82
N LEU A 23 2.23 -12.27 -11.98
CA LEU A 23 2.31 -11.25 -10.94
C LEU A 23 0.92 -10.92 -10.40
N SER A 24 0.83 -10.70 -9.09
CA SER A 24 -0.44 -10.29 -8.47
C SER A 24 -0.78 -8.85 -8.84
N PRO A 25 -1.95 -8.57 -9.42
CA PRO A 25 -2.37 -7.21 -9.74
C PRO A 25 -2.32 -6.26 -8.55
N ASP A 26 -2.85 -6.71 -7.42
CA ASP A 26 -2.89 -5.96 -6.17
C ASP A 26 -1.48 -5.63 -5.66
N SER A 27 -0.58 -6.61 -5.72
CA SER A 27 0.80 -6.39 -5.31
C SER A 27 1.54 -5.38 -6.17
N ILE A 28 1.33 -5.39 -7.49
CA ILE A 28 2.01 -4.44 -8.37
C ILE A 28 1.42 -3.04 -8.22
N MET A 29 0.11 -2.92 -7.99
CA MET A 29 -0.52 -1.65 -7.65
C MET A 29 0.11 -1.05 -6.38
N GLN A 30 0.24 -1.85 -5.32
CA GLN A 30 0.88 -1.45 -4.07
C GLN A 30 2.36 -1.10 -4.25
N LEU A 31 3.09 -1.89 -5.03
CA LEU A 31 4.51 -1.62 -5.31
C LEU A 31 4.71 -0.30 -6.04
N GLY A 32 3.86 0.02 -7.03
CA GLY A 32 3.89 1.30 -7.73
C GLY A 32 3.57 2.48 -6.83
N ILE A 33 2.65 2.33 -5.86
CA ILE A 33 2.38 3.33 -4.81
C ILE A 33 3.64 3.58 -3.96
N GLN A 34 4.34 2.52 -3.55
CA GLN A 34 5.57 2.66 -2.76
C GLN A 34 6.70 3.30 -3.57
N MET A 35 6.84 2.93 -4.85
CA MET A 35 7.79 3.54 -5.77
C MET A 35 7.52 5.03 -5.98
N ALA A 36 6.26 5.43 -6.15
CA ALA A 36 5.87 6.81 -6.34
C ALA A 36 6.31 7.68 -5.16
N TYR A 37 6.00 7.24 -3.94
CA TYR A 37 6.41 7.96 -2.74
C TYR A 37 7.93 8.02 -2.58
N TYR A 38 8.62 6.90 -2.86
CA TYR A 38 10.09 6.86 -2.80
C TYR A 38 10.75 7.77 -3.84
N LYS A 39 10.18 7.93 -5.04
CA LYS A 39 10.66 8.89 -6.05
C LYS A 39 10.53 10.33 -5.59
N MET A 40 9.48 10.67 -4.84
CA MET A 40 9.27 12.03 -4.32
C MET A 40 10.20 12.36 -3.14
N TYR A 41 10.42 11.41 -2.24
CA TYR A 41 11.03 11.69 -0.93
C TYR A 41 12.26 10.87 -0.57
N HIS A 42 12.65 9.89 -1.40
CA HIS A 42 13.78 8.98 -1.16
C HIS A 42 13.75 8.29 0.22
N ARG A 43 12.55 8.04 0.75
CA ARG A 43 12.33 7.36 2.03
C ARG A 43 11.09 6.49 1.98
N PHE A 44 11.06 5.49 2.85
CA PHE A 44 9.88 4.68 3.11
C PHE A 44 9.13 5.25 4.32
N VAL A 45 7.81 5.10 4.33
CA VAL A 45 6.92 5.58 5.39
C VAL A 45 5.93 4.49 5.78
N SER A 46 5.22 4.68 6.90
CA SER A 46 4.16 3.76 7.28
C SER A 46 3.07 3.76 6.21
N ALA A 47 2.76 2.55 5.73
CA ALA A 47 1.71 2.30 4.77
C ALA A 47 0.70 1.30 5.35
N TYR A 48 -0.55 1.49 4.96
CA TYR A 48 -1.69 0.67 5.35
C TYR A 48 -2.44 0.26 4.09
N GLU A 49 -2.83 -1.01 4.06
CA GLU A 49 -3.78 -1.52 3.09
C GLU A 49 -4.85 -2.33 3.82
N SER A 50 -6.10 -2.08 3.47
CA SER A 50 -7.24 -2.74 4.10
C SER A 50 -7.41 -4.17 3.57
N CYS A 51 -7.53 -5.15 4.48
CA CYS A 51 -7.84 -6.53 4.13
C CYS A 51 -9.09 -7.00 4.88
N SER A 52 -10.07 -7.57 4.18
CA SER A 52 -11.28 -8.08 4.82
C SER A 52 -11.02 -9.36 5.61
N THR A 53 -11.57 -9.46 6.82
CA THR A 53 -11.60 -10.70 7.64
C THR A 53 -12.99 -11.30 7.71
N ALA A 54 -13.87 -10.99 6.74
CA ALA A 54 -15.27 -11.41 6.71
C ALA A 54 -15.50 -12.93 6.62
N ILE A 55 -14.44 -13.73 6.46
CA ILE A 55 -14.52 -15.19 6.56
C ILE A 55 -14.82 -15.67 8.00
N TYR A 56 -14.58 -14.82 9.01
CA TYR A 56 -14.88 -15.09 10.41
C TYR A 56 -16.21 -14.47 10.84
N LYS A 57 -16.85 -15.04 11.86
CA LYS A 57 -18.05 -14.46 12.49
C LYS A 57 -17.73 -13.06 13.03
N HIS A 58 -18.53 -12.07 12.64
CA HIS A 58 -18.30 -10.64 12.94
C HIS A 58 -16.96 -10.10 12.43
N GLY A 59 -16.41 -10.73 11.38
CA GLY A 59 -15.22 -10.26 10.70
C GLY A 59 -15.32 -8.79 10.30
N ARG A 60 -14.20 -8.09 10.43
CA ARG A 60 -14.04 -6.68 10.09
C ARG A 60 -12.92 -6.58 9.06
N THR A 61 -11.79 -6.01 9.46
CA THR A 61 -10.60 -5.83 8.62
C THR A 61 -9.35 -6.13 9.42
N GLU A 62 -8.31 -6.61 8.74
CA GLU A 62 -6.92 -6.59 9.19
C GLU A 62 -6.11 -5.66 8.26
N THR A 63 -4.89 -5.30 8.67
CA THR A 63 -3.96 -4.48 7.90
C THR A 63 -2.95 -5.35 7.16
N ILE A 64 -2.79 -5.09 5.87
CA ILE A 64 -1.61 -5.47 5.12
C ILE A 64 -0.61 -4.32 5.21
N ARG A 65 0.66 -4.65 5.45
CA ARG A 65 1.79 -3.71 5.49
C ARG A 65 2.63 -3.87 4.22
N PRO A 66 2.39 -3.07 3.16
CA PRO A 66 3.01 -3.28 1.84
C PRO A 66 4.50 -2.91 1.78
N VAL A 67 5.00 -2.14 2.76
CA VAL A 67 6.42 -1.80 2.89
C VAL A 67 7.16 -2.95 3.57
N THR A 68 7.79 -3.78 2.73
CA THR A 68 8.55 -4.96 3.16
C THR A 68 10.03 -4.82 2.79
N ASN A 69 10.88 -5.71 3.32
CA ASN A 69 12.29 -5.75 2.90
C ASN A 69 12.42 -6.05 1.40
N GLU A 70 11.54 -6.88 0.86
CA GLU A 70 11.49 -7.21 -0.56
C GLU A 70 11.08 -5.99 -1.41
N THR A 71 10.05 -5.25 -0.98
CA THR A 71 9.63 -3.97 -1.58
C THR A 71 10.80 -2.97 -1.59
N LYS A 72 11.45 -2.79 -0.43
CA LYS A 72 12.60 -1.90 -0.28
C LYS A 72 13.76 -2.30 -1.20
N ASN A 73 14.13 -3.57 -1.19
CA ASN A 73 15.25 -4.09 -1.96
C ASN A 73 15.04 -3.91 -3.47
N PHE A 74 13.83 -4.20 -3.96
CA PHE A 74 13.48 -3.97 -5.36
C PHE A 74 13.63 -2.48 -5.72
N ILE A 75 12.98 -1.58 -4.97
CA ILE A 75 12.97 -0.13 -5.25
C ILE A 75 14.39 0.45 -5.25
N GLU A 76 15.21 0.08 -4.26
CA GLU A 76 16.59 0.57 -4.17
C GLU A 76 17.51 -0.02 -5.25
N THR A 77 17.20 -1.20 -5.80
CA THR A 77 18.00 -1.82 -6.87
C THR A 77 17.75 -1.16 -8.23
N LEU A 78 16.58 -0.59 -8.47
CA LEU A 78 16.22 0.07 -9.74
C LEU A 78 17.24 1.14 -10.16
N THR A 79 17.80 1.88 -9.20
CA THR A 79 18.78 2.94 -9.47
C THR A 79 20.23 2.46 -9.42
N LYS A 80 20.49 1.25 -8.91
CA LYS A 80 21.84 0.73 -8.65
C LYS A 80 22.29 -0.32 -9.67
N SER A 81 21.37 -0.92 -10.43
CA SER A 81 21.69 -2.02 -11.34
C SER A 81 20.95 -1.87 -12.67
N ASN A 82 21.65 -2.21 -13.77
CA ASN A 82 21.07 -2.36 -15.11
C ASN A 82 20.79 -3.83 -15.46
N ASP A 83 20.93 -4.75 -14.50
CA ASP A 83 20.61 -6.17 -14.71
C ASP A 83 19.09 -6.39 -14.67
N GLU A 84 18.50 -6.56 -15.85
CA GLU A 84 17.07 -6.78 -16.02
C GLU A 84 16.59 -8.11 -15.42
N ASN A 85 17.42 -9.15 -15.42
CA ASN A 85 17.05 -10.44 -14.80
C ASN A 85 16.95 -10.29 -13.28
N LEU A 86 17.91 -9.58 -12.67
CA LEU A 86 17.86 -9.26 -11.26
C LEU A 86 16.61 -8.44 -10.91
N LYS A 87 16.27 -7.41 -11.70
CA LYS A 87 15.07 -6.59 -11.48
C LYS A 87 13.79 -7.44 -11.52
N LYS A 88 13.64 -8.31 -12.52
CA LYS A 88 12.48 -9.21 -12.63
C LYS A 88 12.40 -10.19 -11.47
N GLN A 89 13.52 -10.75 -11.04
CA GLN A 89 13.57 -11.65 -9.88
C GLN A 89 13.13 -10.93 -8.60
N LEU A 90 13.66 -9.72 -8.36
CA LEU A 90 13.30 -8.93 -7.19
C LEU A 90 11.83 -8.46 -7.22
N LEU A 91 11.32 -8.13 -8.41
CA LEU A 91 9.90 -7.83 -8.62
C LEU A 91 9.02 -9.01 -8.23
N LYS A 92 9.36 -10.22 -8.69
CA LYS A 92 8.63 -11.44 -8.34
C LYS A 92 8.68 -11.72 -6.83
N ASN A 93 9.83 -11.53 -6.19
CA ASN A 93 9.99 -11.70 -4.74
C ASN A 93 9.09 -10.72 -3.95
N ALA A 94 9.03 -9.46 -4.37
CA ALA A 94 8.14 -8.47 -3.76
C ALA A 94 6.67 -8.87 -3.93
N SER A 95 6.27 -9.32 -5.14
CA SER A 95 4.94 -9.84 -5.42
C SER A 95 4.56 -11.03 -4.53
N ASP A 96 5.45 -12.00 -4.40
CA ASP A 96 5.19 -13.21 -3.62
C ASP A 96 5.17 -12.94 -2.11
N LYS A 97 5.98 -11.98 -1.63
CA LYS A 97 5.90 -11.52 -0.24
C LYS A 97 4.55 -10.87 0.04
N HIS A 98 4.11 -9.98 -0.83
CA HIS A 98 2.85 -9.26 -0.66
C HIS A 98 1.64 -10.22 -0.68
N GLN A 99 1.62 -11.19 -1.60
CA GLN A 99 0.59 -12.24 -1.63
C GLN A 99 0.54 -13.07 -0.33
N ARG A 100 1.70 -13.37 0.28
CA ARG A 100 1.74 -14.03 1.59
C ARG A 100 1.12 -13.16 2.69
N LEU A 101 1.35 -11.85 2.66
CA LEU A 101 0.75 -10.91 3.61
C LEU A 101 -0.77 -10.80 3.43
N ILE A 102 -1.28 -10.75 2.19
CA ILE A 102 -2.72 -10.78 1.90
C ILE A 102 -3.35 -12.04 2.52
N LYS A 103 -2.77 -13.22 2.28
CA LYS A 103 -3.29 -14.49 2.83
C LYS A 103 -3.27 -14.49 4.35
N ALA A 104 -2.19 -14.00 4.97
CA ALA A 104 -2.10 -13.90 6.42
C ALA A 104 -3.17 -12.94 6.99
N ALA A 105 -3.29 -11.73 6.44
CA ALA A 105 -4.25 -10.73 6.90
C ALA A 105 -5.71 -11.19 6.72
N ALA A 106 -6.07 -11.76 5.57
CA ALA A 106 -7.41 -12.26 5.30
C ALA A 106 -7.83 -13.40 6.25
N THR A 107 -6.84 -14.17 6.74
CA THR A 107 -7.02 -15.25 7.72
C THR A 107 -6.75 -14.79 9.16
N GLY A 108 -6.70 -13.49 9.44
CA GLY A 108 -6.56 -12.96 10.80
C GLY A 108 -5.17 -13.16 11.43
N HIS A 109 -4.16 -13.51 10.63
CA HIS A 109 -2.76 -13.65 11.05
C HIS A 109 -1.91 -12.39 10.78
N GLY A 110 -2.57 -11.25 10.56
CA GLY A 110 -1.90 -9.96 10.70
C GLY A 110 -1.64 -9.63 12.17
N PHE A 111 -0.80 -8.64 12.42
CA PHE A 111 -0.44 -8.26 13.80
C PHE A 111 -1.18 -7.02 14.30
N ASP A 112 -1.64 -6.15 13.40
CA ASP A 112 -2.16 -4.83 13.76
C ASP A 112 -3.41 -4.90 14.65
N ARG A 113 -4.40 -5.75 14.30
CA ARG A 113 -5.60 -5.89 15.17
C ARG A 113 -5.29 -6.58 16.48
N HIS A 114 -4.35 -7.52 16.51
CA HIS A 114 -3.94 -8.17 17.75
C HIS A 114 -3.29 -7.16 18.71
N LEU A 115 -2.32 -6.37 18.24
CA LEU A 115 -1.69 -5.33 19.06
C LEU A 115 -2.69 -4.24 19.50
N PHE A 116 -3.62 -3.85 18.62
CA PHE A 116 -4.71 -2.93 18.98
C PHE A 116 -5.58 -3.51 20.11
N ALA A 117 -6.00 -4.77 20.00
CA ALA A 117 -6.85 -5.41 21.01
C ALA A 117 -6.15 -5.51 22.36
N LEU A 118 -4.86 -5.87 22.39
CA LEU A 118 -4.06 -5.91 23.62
C LEU A 118 -3.95 -4.52 24.28
N LYS A 119 -3.66 -3.49 23.49
CA LYS A 119 -3.62 -2.10 23.97
C LYS A 119 -4.98 -1.67 24.53
N TYR A 120 -6.06 -1.95 23.80
CA TYR A 120 -7.42 -1.61 24.20
C TYR A 120 -7.82 -2.32 25.50
N LEU A 121 -7.54 -3.62 25.62
CA LEU A 121 -7.81 -4.41 26.83
C LEU A 121 -7.07 -3.84 28.05
N GLN A 122 -5.79 -3.49 27.91
CA GLN A 122 -5.05 -2.84 28.99
C GLN A 122 -5.72 -1.52 29.41
N GLN A 123 -6.16 -0.70 28.45
CA GLN A 123 -6.78 0.59 28.74
C GLN A 123 -8.14 0.48 29.43
N VAL A 124 -8.92 -0.57 29.16
CA VAL A 124 -10.24 -0.74 29.77
C VAL A 124 -10.17 -1.44 31.13
N GLU A 125 -9.30 -2.45 31.28
CA GLU A 125 -9.18 -3.25 32.51
C GLU A 125 -8.23 -2.63 33.54
N ASN A 126 -7.14 -1.98 33.11
CA ASN A 126 -6.07 -1.47 33.97
C ASN A 126 -5.89 0.05 33.81
N LYS A 127 -6.97 0.81 33.97
CA LYS A 127 -7.02 2.27 33.71
C LYS A 127 -5.97 3.10 34.44
N GLU A 128 -5.59 2.69 35.65
CA GLU A 128 -4.59 3.40 36.47
C GLU A 128 -3.15 2.99 36.15
N SER A 129 -2.96 1.95 35.33
CA SER A 129 -1.63 1.49 34.93
C SER A 129 -1.06 2.30 33.77
N HIS A 130 0.25 2.51 33.80
CA HIS A 130 0.95 3.00 32.62
C HIS A 130 0.84 1.98 31.47
N LEU A 131 0.66 2.49 30.25
CA LEU A 131 0.66 1.64 29.05
C LEU A 131 1.95 0.83 28.97
N HIS A 132 1.85 -0.41 28.49
CA HIS A 132 3.02 -1.25 28.26
C HIS A 132 4.03 -0.52 27.35
N PRO A 133 5.35 -0.58 27.62
CA PRO A 133 6.37 0.19 26.90
C PRO A 133 6.31 0.06 25.37
N LEU A 134 5.93 -1.11 24.87
CA LEU A 134 5.65 -1.36 23.45
C LEU A 134 4.69 -0.33 22.83
N PHE A 135 3.62 0.05 23.54
CA PHE A 135 2.58 0.95 23.01
C PHE A 135 2.92 2.43 23.15
N THR A 136 3.94 2.75 23.95
CA THR A 136 4.50 4.10 24.09
C THR A 136 5.74 4.32 23.24
N ASP A 137 6.35 3.24 22.74
CA ASP A 137 7.54 3.29 21.89
C ASP A 137 7.31 4.12 20.62
N GLN A 138 8.32 4.89 20.23
CA GLN A 138 8.27 5.74 19.04
C GLN A 138 7.99 4.93 17.77
N SER A 139 8.51 3.70 17.67
CA SER A 139 8.30 2.82 16.52
C SER A 139 6.83 2.41 16.38
N TYR A 140 6.16 2.13 17.50
CA TYR A 140 4.73 1.83 17.50
C TYR A 140 3.91 3.06 17.08
N GLN A 141 4.29 4.25 17.52
CA GLN A 141 3.65 5.50 17.09
C GLN A 141 3.84 5.74 15.60
N LEU A 142 5.07 5.63 15.09
CA LEU A 142 5.41 5.80 13.67
C LEU A 142 4.67 4.79 12.78
N MET A 143 4.57 3.53 13.21
CA MET A 143 3.84 2.48 12.50
C MET A 143 2.33 2.79 12.40
N ASN A 144 1.75 3.42 13.41
CA ASN A 144 0.32 3.79 13.41
C ASN A 144 0.06 5.17 12.76
N HIS A 145 1.09 6.00 12.59
CA HIS A 145 1.03 7.24 11.80
C HIS A 145 1.09 6.92 10.29
N THR A 146 -0.07 6.54 9.75
CA THR A 146 -0.19 6.00 8.38
C THR A 146 -0.16 7.11 7.33
N ILE A 147 1.01 7.38 6.77
CA ILE A 147 1.20 8.35 5.68
C ILE A 147 0.53 7.88 4.39
N LEU A 148 0.70 6.59 4.03
CA LEU A 148 0.09 6.01 2.82
C LEU A 148 -1.07 5.11 3.22
N SER A 149 -2.30 5.63 3.22
CA SER A 149 -3.50 4.85 3.49
C SER A 149 -4.14 4.41 2.17
N THR A 150 -4.25 3.11 1.96
CA THR A 150 -4.70 2.54 0.69
C THR A 150 -5.89 1.59 0.85
N SER A 151 -6.76 1.57 -0.15
CA SER A 151 -7.83 0.58 -0.26
C SER A 151 -8.16 0.31 -1.73
N THR A 152 -8.31 -0.96 -2.07
CA THR A 152 -8.84 -1.38 -3.37
C THR A 152 -10.35 -1.57 -3.31
N VAL A 153 -11.02 -1.32 -4.43
CA VAL A 153 -12.40 -1.77 -4.65
C VAL A 153 -12.48 -2.41 -6.03
N ALA A 154 -12.54 -3.74 -6.08
CA ALA A 154 -12.60 -4.48 -7.33
C ALA A 154 -14.06 -4.67 -7.76
N SER A 155 -14.52 -3.90 -8.75
CA SER A 155 -15.81 -4.11 -9.42
C SER A 155 -15.82 -3.48 -10.81
N LYS A 156 -16.37 -4.20 -11.80
CA LYS A 156 -16.59 -3.66 -13.16
C LYS A 156 -17.63 -2.54 -13.22
N HIS A 157 -18.36 -2.32 -12.12
CA HIS A 157 -19.39 -1.29 -12.00
C HIS A 157 -18.91 -0.04 -11.24
N ILE A 158 -17.65 0.00 -10.81
CA ILE A 158 -17.08 1.10 -10.04
C ILE A 158 -16.02 1.78 -10.89
N ALA A 159 -16.25 3.04 -11.24
CA ALA A 159 -15.31 3.84 -12.03
C ALA A 159 -14.12 4.33 -11.20
N ALA A 160 -14.35 4.64 -9.91
CA ALA A 160 -13.33 5.03 -8.95
C ALA A 160 -13.89 4.92 -7.52
N GLY A 161 -13.01 4.78 -6.54
CA GLY A 161 -13.33 4.90 -5.11
C GLY A 161 -12.29 5.78 -4.43
N GLY A 162 -12.68 6.51 -3.38
CA GLY A 162 -11.79 7.46 -2.73
C GLY A 162 -12.21 7.77 -1.30
N PHE A 163 -11.25 8.23 -0.51
CA PHE A 163 -11.41 8.62 0.89
C PHE A 163 -10.34 9.66 1.23
N GLY A 164 -10.57 10.48 2.27
CA GLY A 164 -9.58 11.47 2.74
C GLY A 164 -8.38 10.82 3.45
N PRO A 165 -7.24 11.52 3.58
CA PRO A 165 -6.12 11.04 4.37
C PRO A 165 -6.50 10.79 5.84
N VAL A 166 -5.82 9.83 6.47
CA VAL A 166 -6.03 9.47 7.89
C VAL A 166 -5.11 10.24 8.86
N VAL A 167 -4.14 10.99 8.32
CA VAL A 167 -3.24 11.91 9.04
C VAL A 167 -3.05 13.17 8.19
N ASP A 168 -2.73 14.30 8.83
CA ASP A 168 -2.67 15.62 8.17
C ASP A 168 -1.58 15.70 7.07
N ASP A 169 -0.47 14.99 7.26
CA ASP A 169 0.67 14.88 6.35
C ASP A 169 0.60 13.63 5.46
N GLY A 170 -0.59 13.04 5.31
CA GLY A 170 -0.80 11.78 4.60
C GLY A 170 -1.49 11.88 3.24
N LEU A 171 -1.68 10.70 2.65
CA LEU A 171 -2.38 10.45 1.41
C LEU A 171 -3.47 9.39 1.62
N GLY A 172 -4.68 9.67 1.14
CA GLY A 172 -5.73 8.68 0.98
C GLY A 172 -5.77 8.19 -0.47
N ILE A 173 -5.56 6.90 -0.68
CA ILE A 173 -5.35 6.33 -2.02
C ILE A 173 -6.34 5.19 -2.26
N GLY A 174 -7.39 5.49 -3.02
CA GLY A 174 -8.22 4.46 -3.64
C GLY A 174 -7.57 3.99 -4.94
N TYR A 175 -7.54 2.69 -5.19
CA TYR A 175 -6.99 2.17 -6.44
C TYR A 175 -7.83 1.04 -7.02
N LEU A 176 -7.69 0.85 -8.32
CA LEU A 176 -8.30 -0.23 -9.06
C LEU A 176 -7.38 -0.68 -10.19
N ILE A 177 -7.52 -1.94 -10.57
CA ILE A 177 -6.88 -2.51 -11.74
C ILE A 177 -7.87 -3.44 -12.44
N ASP A 178 -8.16 -3.12 -13.69
CA ASP A 178 -9.06 -3.88 -14.54
C ASP A 178 -8.27 -4.53 -15.70
N ASP A 179 -8.99 -5.27 -16.54
CA ASP A 179 -8.42 -6.09 -17.60
C ASP A 179 -7.47 -5.28 -18.52
N ASP A 180 -7.79 -4.01 -18.81
CA ASP A 180 -7.05 -3.17 -19.79
C ASP A 180 -6.43 -1.88 -19.24
N HIS A 181 -6.64 -1.55 -17.97
CA HIS A 181 -6.12 -0.32 -17.37
C HIS A 181 -5.97 -0.43 -15.85
N CYS A 182 -5.23 0.48 -15.26
CA CYS A 182 -5.24 0.71 -13.82
C CYS A 182 -5.46 2.19 -13.50
N GLY A 183 -5.82 2.49 -12.26
CA GLY A 183 -6.06 3.86 -11.84
C GLY A 183 -5.97 4.08 -10.34
N LEU A 184 -5.73 5.35 -9.98
CA LEU A 184 -5.66 5.84 -8.62
C LEU A 184 -6.61 7.03 -8.46
N LEU A 185 -7.27 7.11 -7.31
CA LEU A 185 -7.84 8.33 -6.78
C LEU A 185 -7.05 8.70 -5.52
N VAL A 186 -6.36 9.83 -5.57
CA VAL A 186 -5.43 10.29 -4.54
C VAL A 186 -5.98 11.54 -3.91
N THR A 187 -6.05 11.54 -2.58
CA THR A 187 -6.45 12.70 -1.78
C THR A 187 -5.32 13.15 -0.86
N SER A 188 -5.20 14.45 -0.62
CA SER A 188 -4.28 15.01 0.36
C SER A 188 -4.82 16.31 0.95
N TYR A 189 -4.46 16.62 2.19
CA TYR A 189 -4.66 17.93 2.79
C TYR A 189 -3.53 18.91 2.45
N MET A 190 -2.39 18.41 1.98
CA MET A 190 -1.22 19.20 1.60
C MET A 190 -1.39 19.73 0.17
N GLU A 191 -0.88 20.94 -0.06
CA GLU A 191 -0.95 21.61 -1.36
C GLU A 191 -0.05 20.89 -2.38
N ASN A 192 -0.55 20.69 -3.60
CA ASN A 192 0.12 20.01 -4.71
C ASN A 192 0.53 18.54 -4.48
N GLU A 193 0.43 18.02 -3.26
CA GLU A 193 0.89 16.67 -2.92
C GLU A 193 0.24 15.58 -3.77
N SER A 194 -1.10 15.56 -3.84
CA SER A 194 -1.85 14.59 -4.65
C SER A 194 -1.54 14.67 -6.15
N GLN A 195 -1.18 15.86 -6.66
CA GLN A 195 -0.78 16.05 -8.05
C GLN A 195 0.62 15.48 -8.29
N ASN A 196 1.59 15.85 -7.47
CA ASN A 196 2.97 15.35 -7.53
C ASN A 196 3.02 13.83 -7.39
N PHE A 197 2.19 13.28 -6.50
CA PHE A 197 2.10 11.84 -6.30
C PHE A 197 1.61 11.09 -7.53
N ILE A 198 0.61 11.61 -8.23
CA ILE A 198 0.11 10.99 -9.47
C ILE A 198 1.16 11.02 -10.58
N GLU A 199 1.93 12.11 -10.68
CA GLU A 199 3.03 12.19 -11.65
C GLU A 199 4.11 11.15 -11.36
N ALA A 200 4.47 10.98 -10.09
CA ALA A 200 5.41 9.94 -9.65
C ALA A 200 4.84 8.52 -9.84
N ALA A 201 3.53 8.31 -9.61
CA ALA A 201 2.85 7.05 -9.84
C ALA A 201 2.83 6.68 -11.34
N ASN A 202 2.56 7.64 -12.22
CA ASN A 202 2.65 7.45 -13.67
C ASN A 202 4.01 6.96 -14.12
N GLN A 203 5.08 7.58 -13.61
CA GLN A 203 6.45 7.15 -13.91
C GLN A 203 6.71 5.74 -13.35
N SER A 204 6.24 5.45 -12.14
CA SER A 204 6.45 4.17 -11.47
C SER A 204 5.74 3.01 -12.18
N TYR A 205 4.49 3.18 -12.58
CA TYR A 205 3.74 2.14 -13.30
C TYR A 205 4.26 1.90 -14.71
N LYS A 206 4.73 2.95 -15.41
CA LYS A 206 5.44 2.80 -16.68
C LYS A 206 6.75 2.02 -16.53
N GLU A 207 7.54 2.33 -15.50
CA GLU A 207 8.79 1.63 -15.22
C GLU A 207 8.54 0.15 -14.89
N LEU A 208 7.56 -0.14 -14.04
CA LEU A 208 7.11 -1.52 -13.75
C LEU A 208 6.66 -2.25 -15.01
N ALA A 209 5.82 -1.63 -15.83
CA ALA A 209 5.35 -2.22 -17.08
C ALA A 209 6.50 -2.53 -18.05
N ASN A 210 7.52 -1.66 -18.10
CA ASN A 210 8.71 -1.88 -18.93
C ASN A 210 9.54 -3.08 -18.45
N ILE A 211 9.77 -3.21 -17.14
CA ILE A 211 10.49 -4.36 -16.55
C ILE A 211 9.74 -5.67 -16.77
N ILE A 212 8.40 -5.63 -16.76
CA ILE A 212 7.55 -6.81 -16.96
C ILE A 212 7.54 -7.26 -18.43
N LYS A 213 7.67 -6.31 -19.37
CA LYS A 213 7.65 -6.56 -20.82
C LYS A 213 9.02 -6.86 -21.42
N SER A 214 10.11 -6.49 -20.75
CA SER A 214 11.48 -6.86 -21.17
C SER A 214 11.68 -8.36 -21.06
#